data_AF-A0A6M0JV77-F1
#
_entry.id   AF-A0A6M0JV77-F1
#
_cell.length_a   1.000
_cell.length_b   1.000
_cell.length_c   1.000
_cell.angle_alpha   90.00
_cell.angle_beta   90.00
_cell.angle_gamma   90.00
#
_symmetry.space_group_name_H-M   'P 1'
#
loop_
_entity.id
_entity.type
_entity.pdbx_description
1 polymer ?
#
loop_
_entity_poly.entity_id
_entity_poly.type
_entity_poly.pdbx_seq_one_letter_code
_entity_poly.pdbx_strand_id
1 'polypeptide(L)'
;MAEHLLLVEQQGDWKPGYPRLPVVTARDYLAGGDLAAKRDLRVINLCRSYRYLSLGYYCSLLAEARGHKVIPSVRTIQELSSREIYGLETEELNALAQRLLGRRKTTALVPTAYELTICFGQCDLKELQPLARQIFETFRCPILKVEFRFQGTWRIGAIKALPITSIGDDADSPLFAALEGYLSKRWRQPRARLSYRYDLAILHDPNEELPPSDAKALARFVKAGKAQGVNVELIQRKDYGRLAEYDALFIRETTRIGHHTFRFAKKADSEGMVVIDDPDSIMRCTNKVYLAELLAANRIPRPKTIILRKENLMDAEEQIGYPIVLKIPEGSFSRGVFKAEDRSSLTRIAARLFKESDLILAQEFLYTPFDWRIGVLGRKPLYACKYLMSRDHWQIVKHEVDGRHETGGHETLAVEAVPPAVIKTALRAADLIGDGLYGVDLKETAAGSVVIEVNDNPSLDADVEDRVLGDQLYARLIGEMVERLDRRRARKI
;
A
#
# COMPACT_ATOMS: atom_id res chain seq x y z
N MET A 1 -32.15 -3.21 -9.58
CA MET A 1 -31.55 -1.89 -9.24
C MET A 1 -31.38 -1.86 -7.74
N ALA A 2 -30.30 -1.27 -7.21
CA ALA A 2 -30.17 -1.16 -5.75
C ALA A 2 -31.32 -0.31 -5.23
N GLU A 3 -32.10 -0.84 -4.29
CA GLU A 3 -33.24 -0.15 -3.72
C GLU A 3 -32.71 0.86 -2.69
N HIS A 4 -33.17 2.11 -2.81
CA HIS A 4 -32.80 3.20 -1.91
C HIS A 4 -33.93 3.39 -0.90
N LEU A 5 -33.57 3.41 0.38
CA LEU A 5 -34.46 3.65 1.49
C LEU A 5 -33.96 4.85 2.28
N LEU A 6 -34.82 5.84 2.48
CA LEU A 6 -34.53 6.98 3.33
C LEU A 6 -35.10 6.68 4.72
N LEU A 7 -34.26 6.81 5.75
CA LEU A 7 -34.69 6.70 7.14
C LEU A 7 -34.87 8.08 7.74
N VAL A 8 -36.05 8.32 8.28
CA VAL A 8 -36.36 9.52 9.04
C VAL A 8 -36.75 9.14 10.46
N GLU A 9 -36.61 10.05 11.42
CA GLU A 9 -36.97 9.73 12.80
C GLU A 9 -38.48 9.73 13.00
N GLN A 10 -39.18 10.65 12.34
CA GLN A 10 -40.64 10.78 12.34
C GLN A 10 -41.17 10.92 10.91
N GLN A 11 -42.40 10.45 10.66
CA GLN A 11 -43.03 10.54 9.34
C GLN A 11 -43.10 11.99 8.81
N GLY A 12 -43.33 12.95 9.70
CA GLY A 12 -43.40 14.38 9.37
C GLY A 12 -42.06 15.04 9.02
N ASP A 13 -40.92 14.36 9.22
CA ASP A 13 -39.61 14.87 8.79
C ASP A 13 -39.49 14.89 7.26
N TRP A 14 -40.28 14.06 6.57
CA TRP A 14 -40.38 14.08 5.12
C TRP A 14 -41.67 14.76 4.68
N LYS A 15 -41.57 15.99 4.19
CA LYS A 15 -42.73 16.85 3.93
C LYS A 15 -43.48 16.45 2.64
N PRO A 16 -44.79 16.73 2.54
CA PRO A 16 -45.59 16.41 1.35
C PRO A 16 -45.13 17.02 0.02
N GLY A 17 -44.28 18.06 0.05
CA GLY A 17 -43.68 18.70 -1.13
C GLY A 17 -42.31 18.15 -1.54
N TYR A 18 -41.75 17.19 -0.79
CA TYR A 18 -40.45 16.60 -1.10
C TYR A 18 -40.56 15.51 -2.19
N PRO A 19 -39.44 15.13 -2.83
CA PRO A 19 -39.43 14.07 -3.84
C PRO A 19 -40.08 12.78 -3.33
N ARG A 20 -40.86 12.12 -4.19
CA ARG A 20 -41.51 10.84 -3.86
C ARG A 20 -40.48 9.71 -3.89
N LEU A 21 -39.84 9.48 -2.75
CA LEU A 21 -38.86 8.42 -2.52
C LEU A 21 -39.37 7.40 -1.48
N PRO A 22 -38.83 6.17 -1.43
CA PRO A 22 -39.15 5.23 -0.35
C PRO A 22 -38.61 5.76 0.98
N VAL A 23 -39.51 6.18 1.87
CA VAL A 23 -39.19 6.70 3.20
C VAL A 23 -39.80 5.80 4.26
N VAL A 24 -39.01 5.45 5.27
CA VAL A 24 -39.43 4.62 6.41
C VAL A 24 -38.96 5.27 7.71
N THR A 25 -39.73 5.11 8.79
CA THR A 25 -39.32 5.64 10.08
C THR A 25 -38.22 4.79 10.71
N ALA A 26 -37.37 5.40 11.53
CA ALA A 26 -36.33 4.70 12.28
C ALA A 26 -36.90 3.55 13.12
N ARG A 27 -38.08 3.75 13.72
CA ARG A 27 -38.75 2.72 14.53
C ARG A 27 -39.16 1.51 13.69
N ASP A 28 -39.80 1.75 12.55
CA ASP A 28 -40.26 0.66 11.67
C ASP A 28 -39.07 -0.12 11.10
N TYR A 29 -38.00 0.59 10.74
CA TYR A 29 -36.77 -0.05 10.26
C TYR A 29 -36.09 -0.93 11.33
N LEU A 30 -36.05 -0.46 12.58
CA LEU A 30 -35.50 -1.21 13.70
C LEU A 30 -36.37 -2.42 14.06
N ALA A 31 -37.71 -2.27 14.00
CA ALA A 31 -38.68 -3.33 14.29
C ALA A 31 -38.53 -4.57 13.37
N GLY A 32 -37.96 -4.39 12.17
CA GLY A 32 -37.65 -5.49 11.26
C GLY A 32 -38.77 -5.78 10.25
N GLY A 33 -38.94 -7.05 9.85
CA GLY A 33 -39.89 -7.48 8.81
C GLY A 33 -39.23 -7.64 7.43
N ASP A 34 -39.98 -7.35 6.37
CA ASP A 34 -39.53 -7.55 4.97
C ASP A 34 -38.24 -6.80 4.66
N LEU A 35 -38.02 -5.63 5.29
CA LEU A 35 -36.79 -4.84 5.13
C LEU A 35 -35.55 -5.56 5.68
N ALA A 36 -35.69 -6.44 6.68
CA ALA A 36 -34.57 -7.20 7.23
C ALA A 36 -34.14 -8.35 6.30
N ALA A 37 -35.04 -8.83 5.44
CA ALA A 37 -34.75 -9.90 4.47
C ALA A 37 -34.14 -9.37 3.15
N LYS A 38 -34.21 -8.05 2.90
CA LYS A 38 -33.70 -7.45 1.66
C LYS A 38 -32.17 -7.43 1.63
N ARG A 39 -31.59 -8.18 0.71
CA ARG A 39 -30.15 -8.08 0.37
C ARG A 39 -29.93 -6.89 -0.57
N ASP A 40 -28.80 -6.19 -0.42
CA ASP A 40 -28.41 -5.01 -1.23
C ASP A 40 -29.25 -3.72 -1.05
N LEU A 41 -29.88 -3.54 0.11
CA LEU A 41 -30.56 -2.30 0.47
C LEU A 41 -29.56 -1.17 0.74
N ARG A 42 -29.83 0.03 0.19
CA ARG A 42 -29.06 1.25 0.46
C ARG A 42 -29.86 2.17 1.36
N VAL A 43 -29.32 2.46 2.53
CA VAL A 43 -29.97 3.20 3.58
C VAL A 43 -29.36 4.59 3.66
N ILE A 44 -30.15 5.62 3.38
CA ILE A 44 -29.77 7.01 3.63
C ILE A 44 -30.41 7.39 4.95
N ASN A 45 -29.62 7.38 6.00
CA ASN A 45 -30.06 7.71 7.34
C ASN A 45 -30.07 9.23 7.49
N LEU A 46 -31.27 9.80 7.65
CA LEU A 46 -31.56 11.22 7.81
C LEU A 46 -32.20 11.51 9.17
N CYS A 47 -31.97 10.62 10.16
CA CYS A 47 -32.47 10.80 11.52
C CYS A 47 -31.97 12.11 12.13
N ARG A 48 -32.69 12.62 13.13
CA ARG A 48 -32.42 13.94 13.70
C ARG A 48 -31.15 13.96 14.55
N SER A 49 -30.73 12.80 15.06
CA SER A 49 -29.53 12.67 15.88
C SER A 49 -28.77 11.38 15.59
N TYR A 50 -27.43 11.48 15.62
CA TYR A 50 -26.50 10.35 15.53
C TYR A 50 -25.68 10.14 16.81
N ARG A 51 -26.09 10.74 17.94
CA ARG A 51 -25.37 10.54 19.22
C ARG A 51 -25.33 9.07 19.58
N TYR A 52 -24.30 8.64 20.32
CA TYR A 52 -24.22 7.28 20.83
C TYR A 52 -25.53 6.90 21.54
N LEU A 53 -26.04 5.70 21.24
CA LEU A 53 -27.34 5.18 21.72
C LEU A 53 -28.59 5.93 21.25
N SER A 54 -28.49 6.83 20.26
CA SER A 54 -29.67 7.44 19.60
C SER A 54 -30.31 6.49 18.58
N LEU A 55 -31.55 6.79 18.18
CA LEU A 55 -32.23 6.04 17.11
C LEU A 55 -31.43 6.04 15.80
N GLY A 56 -30.88 7.20 15.39
CA GLY A 56 -30.05 7.28 14.20
C GLY A 56 -28.79 6.42 14.29
N TYR A 57 -28.14 6.36 15.46
CA TYR A 57 -27.00 5.48 15.70
C TYR A 57 -27.38 4.00 15.56
N TYR A 58 -28.47 3.57 16.21
CA TYR A 58 -28.94 2.18 16.12
C TYR A 58 -29.37 1.79 14.70
N CYS A 59 -29.98 2.71 13.95
CA CYS A 59 -30.34 2.47 12.55
C CYS A 59 -29.10 2.17 11.69
N SER A 60 -28.03 2.95 11.85
CA SER A 60 -26.77 2.70 11.13
C SER A 60 -26.09 1.41 11.59
N LEU A 61 -26.03 1.15 12.89
CA LEU A 61 -25.47 -0.10 13.45
C LEU A 61 -26.21 -1.34 12.94
N LEU A 62 -27.54 -1.32 12.99
CA LEU A 62 -28.35 -2.45 12.56
C LEU A 62 -28.34 -2.62 11.03
N ALA A 63 -28.24 -1.52 10.28
CA ALA A 63 -28.06 -1.59 8.83
C ALA A 63 -26.75 -2.31 8.47
N GLU A 64 -25.64 -1.96 9.11
CA GLU A 64 -24.36 -2.64 8.90
C GLU A 64 -24.42 -4.12 9.30
N ALA A 65 -25.01 -4.44 10.45
CA ALA A 65 -25.19 -5.83 10.91
C ALA A 65 -26.04 -6.68 9.95
N ARG A 66 -26.99 -6.06 9.23
CA ARG A 66 -27.82 -6.70 8.19
C ARG A 66 -27.14 -6.76 6.81
N GLY A 67 -25.93 -6.21 6.66
CA GLY A 67 -25.24 -6.11 5.38
C GLY A 67 -25.83 -5.05 4.43
N HIS A 68 -26.68 -4.16 4.94
CA HIS A 68 -27.17 -3.00 4.19
C HIS A 68 -26.09 -1.93 4.10
N LYS A 69 -26.09 -1.15 3.02
CA LYS A 69 -25.14 -0.05 2.83
C LYS A 69 -25.75 1.22 3.38
N VAL A 70 -25.27 1.69 4.53
CA VAL A 70 -25.80 2.88 5.20
C VAL A 70 -24.87 4.08 5.09
N ILE A 71 -25.46 5.27 5.00
CA ILE A 71 -24.78 6.54 5.22
C ILE A 71 -25.56 7.37 6.26
N PRO A 72 -24.92 7.97 7.28
CA PRO A 72 -23.53 7.72 7.67
C PRO A 72 -23.35 6.32 8.30
N SER A 73 -22.13 5.78 8.17
CA SER A 73 -21.71 4.54 8.85
C SER A 73 -21.53 4.76 10.36
N VAL A 74 -21.51 3.69 11.16
CA VAL A 74 -21.22 3.78 12.60
C VAL A 74 -19.85 4.42 12.85
N ARG A 75 -18.86 4.05 12.04
CA ARG A 75 -17.52 4.63 12.07
C ARG A 75 -17.57 6.14 11.81
N THR A 76 -18.23 6.58 10.74
CA THR A 76 -18.38 8.00 10.42
C THR A 76 -19.09 8.78 11.52
N ILE A 77 -20.09 8.18 12.17
CA ILE A 77 -20.78 8.77 13.31
C ILE A 77 -19.82 8.96 14.48
N GLN A 78 -19.01 7.96 14.80
CA GLN A 78 -18.02 8.02 15.88
C GLN A 78 -16.95 9.10 15.59
N GLU A 79 -16.43 9.13 14.36
CA GLU A 79 -15.46 10.14 13.91
C GLU A 79 -16.00 11.57 14.10
N LEU A 80 -17.23 11.84 13.62
CA LEU A 80 -17.89 13.14 13.77
C LEU A 80 -18.24 13.50 15.22
N SER A 81 -18.34 12.52 16.12
CA SER A 81 -18.66 12.74 17.53
C SER A 81 -17.43 13.00 18.41
N SER A 82 -16.24 12.60 17.95
CA SER A 82 -14.99 12.77 18.67
C SER A 82 -14.57 14.25 18.69
N ARG A 83 -14.02 14.74 19.82
CA ARG A 83 -13.44 16.09 19.90
C ARG A 83 -12.02 16.16 19.30
N GLU A 84 -11.49 15.02 18.88
CA GLU A 84 -10.12 14.81 18.41
C GLU A 84 -10.04 14.73 16.87
N ILE A 85 -11.02 15.29 16.15
CA ILE A 85 -11.04 15.35 14.67
C ILE A 85 -9.76 16.00 14.09
N TYR A 86 -8.94 16.68 14.91
CA TYR A 86 -7.69 17.35 14.54
C TYR A 86 -6.50 16.40 14.30
N GLY A 87 -6.70 15.30 13.58
CA GLY A 87 -5.62 14.45 13.05
C GLY A 87 -5.07 14.95 11.71
N LEU A 88 -4.13 14.19 11.12
CA LEU A 88 -3.46 14.48 9.84
C LEU A 88 -4.43 14.73 8.65
N GLU A 89 -5.60 14.08 8.61
CA GLU A 89 -6.61 14.30 7.57
C GLU A 89 -7.14 15.75 7.54
N THR A 90 -7.20 16.40 8.71
CA THR A 90 -7.55 17.82 8.75
C THR A 90 -6.43 18.73 8.27
N GLU A 91 -5.16 18.33 8.26
CA GLU A 91 -4.07 19.18 7.76
C GLU A 91 -4.20 19.45 6.26
N GLU A 92 -4.54 18.44 5.46
CA GLU A 92 -4.78 18.60 4.02
C GLU A 92 -6.03 19.43 3.75
N LEU A 93 -7.12 19.15 4.47
CA LEU A 93 -8.35 19.93 4.39
C LEU A 93 -8.13 21.39 4.83
N ASN A 94 -7.29 21.62 5.84
CA ASN A 94 -6.88 22.95 6.32
C ASN A 94 -6.02 23.66 5.27
N ALA A 95 -5.10 22.96 4.59
CA ALA A 95 -4.31 23.53 3.51
C ALA A 95 -5.20 23.94 2.32
N LEU A 96 -6.18 23.10 1.95
CA LEU A 96 -7.15 23.42 0.90
C LEU A 96 -8.07 24.57 1.33
N ALA A 97 -8.55 24.57 2.58
CA ALA A 97 -9.35 25.64 3.15
C ALA A 97 -8.56 26.96 3.14
N GLN A 98 -7.29 26.95 3.55
CA GLN A 98 -6.41 28.12 3.48
C GLN A 98 -6.22 28.61 2.04
N ARG A 99 -6.01 27.71 1.08
CA ARG A 99 -5.87 28.07 -0.34
C ARG A 99 -7.13 28.70 -0.92
N LEU A 100 -8.32 28.22 -0.54
CA LEU A 100 -9.59 28.68 -1.11
C LEU A 100 -10.15 29.90 -0.35
N LEU A 101 -10.18 29.86 0.98
CA LEU A 101 -10.68 30.96 1.82
C LEU A 101 -9.66 32.11 1.96
N GLY A 102 -8.36 31.82 1.94
CA GLY A 102 -7.30 32.83 2.02
C GLY A 102 -7.19 33.74 0.79
N ARG A 103 -7.79 33.33 -0.35
CA ARG A 103 -7.86 34.16 -1.57
C ARG A 103 -8.94 35.25 -1.51
N ARG A 104 -9.83 35.21 -0.52
CA ARG A 104 -10.88 36.22 -0.33
C ARG A 104 -10.31 37.47 0.35
N LYS A 105 -9.50 38.24 -0.38
CA LYS A 105 -9.16 39.62 -0.02
C LYS A 105 -10.19 40.56 -0.65
N THR A 106 -11.29 40.82 0.05
CA THR A 106 -12.17 41.94 -0.33
C THR A 106 -13.07 42.34 0.83
N THR A 107 -13.02 43.65 1.13
CA THR A 107 -13.76 44.46 2.12
C THR A 107 -13.16 44.57 3.53
N ALA A 108 -13.41 45.74 4.15
CA ALA A 108 -12.73 46.30 5.33
C ALA A 108 -12.85 45.49 6.64
N LEU A 109 -13.57 44.36 6.62
CA LEU A 109 -13.73 43.44 7.74
C LEU A 109 -13.20 42.07 7.31
N VAL A 110 -12.11 41.62 7.93
CA VAL A 110 -11.56 40.28 7.70
C VAL A 110 -12.42 39.27 8.46
N PRO A 111 -13.12 38.33 7.81
CA PRO A 111 -13.93 37.33 8.50
C PRO A 111 -13.02 36.43 9.35
N THR A 112 -13.34 36.29 10.64
CA THR A 112 -12.59 35.41 11.56
C THR A 112 -13.19 34.00 11.66
N ALA A 113 -14.40 33.81 11.13
CA ALA A 113 -15.09 32.54 11.04
C ALA A 113 -15.91 32.44 9.75
N TYR A 114 -16.09 31.23 9.26
CA TYR A 114 -16.90 30.94 8.08
C TYR A 114 -17.63 29.60 8.26
N GLU A 115 -18.90 29.53 7.88
CA GLU A 115 -19.69 28.30 7.96
C GLU A 115 -20.09 27.82 6.57
N LEU A 116 -19.95 26.51 6.33
CA LEU A 116 -20.32 25.87 5.08
C LEU A 116 -21.25 24.70 5.35
N THR A 117 -22.43 24.73 4.73
CA THR A 117 -23.33 23.57 4.70
C THR A 117 -23.04 22.75 3.44
N ILE A 118 -22.86 21.44 3.62
CA ILE A 118 -22.58 20.49 2.56
C ILE A 118 -23.71 19.46 2.54
N CYS A 119 -24.37 19.31 1.38
CA CYS A 119 -25.40 18.29 1.15
C CYS A 119 -24.87 17.31 0.10
N PHE A 120 -24.66 16.05 0.48
CA PHE A 120 -24.13 15.00 -0.41
C PHE A 120 -22.89 15.41 -1.24
N GLY A 121 -21.99 16.18 -0.62
CA GLY A 121 -20.77 16.71 -1.25
C GLY A 121 -20.97 17.94 -2.13
N GLN A 122 -22.18 18.50 -2.21
CA GLN A 122 -22.48 19.79 -2.88
C GLN A 122 -22.59 20.91 -1.85
N CYS A 123 -22.23 22.12 -2.27
CA CYS A 123 -22.44 23.33 -1.48
C CYS A 123 -22.84 24.50 -2.40
N ASP A 124 -23.44 25.54 -1.83
CA ASP A 124 -23.97 26.67 -2.60
C ASP A 124 -22.87 27.49 -3.33
N LEU A 125 -21.65 27.47 -2.80
CA LEU A 125 -20.52 28.22 -3.36
C LEU A 125 -19.65 27.33 -4.25
N LYS A 126 -19.71 27.59 -5.56
CA LYS A 126 -18.92 26.88 -6.57
C LYS A 126 -17.42 26.86 -6.31
N GLU A 127 -16.87 27.92 -5.71
CA GLU A 127 -15.44 28.02 -5.36
C GLU A 127 -15.01 27.01 -4.28
N LEU A 128 -15.91 26.72 -3.34
CA LEU A 128 -15.66 25.76 -2.24
C LEU A 128 -16.12 24.35 -2.59
N GLN A 129 -16.67 24.15 -3.79
CA GLN A 129 -17.15 22.85 -4.25
C GLN A 129 -16.09 21.73 -4.24
N PRO A 130 -14.79 21.98 -4.54
CA PRO A 130 -13.74 20.96 -4.37
C PRO A 130 -13.55 20.56 -2.90
N LEU A 131 -13.57 21.53 -1.99
CA LEU A 131 -13.46 21.30 -0.55
C LEU A 131 -14.68 20.56 -0.01
N ALA A 132 -15.89 20.93 -0.44
CA ALA A 132 -17.13 20.26 -0.07
C ALA A 132 -17.15 18.78 -0.50
N ARG A 133 -16.62 18.47 -1.69
CA ARG A 133 -16.48 17.08 -2.16
C ARG A 133 -15.50 16.30 -1.30
N GLN A 134 -14.31 16.86 -1.06
CA GLN A 134 -13.28 16.18 -0.28
C GLN A 134 -13.75 15.92 1.16
N ILE A 135 -14.40 16.90 1.79
CA ILE A 135 -14.97 16.73 3.14
C ILE A 135 -16.05 15.63 3.17
N PHE A 136 -16.94 15.57 2.17
CA PHE A 136 -17.95 14.51 2.11
C PHE A 136 -17.36 13.12 1.79
N GLU A 137 -16.27 13.08 1.02
CA GLU A 137 -15.56 11.83 0.72
C GLU A 137 -14.87 11.26 1.97
N THR A 138 -14.26 12.12 2.78
CA THR A 138 -13.67 11.78 4.09
C THR A 138 -14.78 11.42 5.10
N PHE A 139 -15.75 12.31 5.30
CA PHE A 139 -16.85 12.14 6.24
C PHE A 139 -18.16 11.88 5.49
N ARG A 140 -18.45 10.62 5.17
CA ARG A 140 -19.63 10.22 4.38
C ARG A 140 -20.95 10.36 5.16
N CYS A 141 -21.37 11.59 5.38
CA CYS A 141 -22.62 11.96 6.04
C CYS A 141 -23.51 12.77 5.08
N PRO A 142 -24.82 12.50 4.99
CA PRO A 142 -25.73 13.17 4.05
C PRO A 142 -25.68 14.69 4.10
N ILE A 143 -25.69 15.23 5.32
CA ILE A 143 -25.71 16.67 5.57
C ILE A 143 -24.66 16.98 6.64
N LEU A 144 -23.76 17.89 6.29
CA LEU A 144 -22.69 18.36 7.16
C LEU A 144 -22.72 19.88 7.28
N LYS A 145 -22.43 20.38 8.47
CA LYS A 145 -22.03 21.76 8.73
C LYS A 145 -20.56 21.78 9.09
N VAL A 146 -19.78 22.58 8.38
CA VAL A 146 -18.36 22.78 8.62
C VAL A 146 -18.15 24.21 9.09
N GLU A 147 -17.57 24.35 10.28
CA GLU A 147 -17.16 25.64 10.85
C GLU A 147 -15.67 25.81 10.61
N PHE A 148 -15.27 26.90 9.96
CA PHE A 148 -13.89 27.30 9.77
C PHE A 148 -13.56 28.48 10.68
N ARG A 149 -12.34 28.51 11.22
CA ARG A 149 -11.82 29.62 12.06
C ARG A 149 -10.49 30.10 11.50
N PHE A 150 -10.27 31.41 11.57
CA PHE A 150 -9.02 32.03 11.18
C PHE A 150 -8.14 32.27 12.42
N GLN A 151 -7.00 31.58 12.51
CA GLN A 151 -5.98 31.74 13.56
C GLN A 151 -4.60 31.78 12.92
N GLY A 152 -4.30 32.86 12.20
CA GLY A 152 -3.12 32.98 11.32
C GLY A 152 -3.28 32.22 9.99
N THR A 153 -3.91 31.05 10.01
CA THR A 153 -4.39 30.29 8.84
C THR A 153 -5.84 29.87 9.05
N TRP A 154 -6.59 29.70 7.97
CA TRP A 154 -7.92 29.10 7.99
C TRP A 154 -7.82 27.62 8.31
N ARG A 155 -8.55 27.20 9.34
CA ARG A 155 -8.62 25.80 9.77
C ARG A 155 -10.06 25.41 10.03
N ILE A 156 -10.35 24.12 9.88
CA ILE A 156 -11.62 23.52 10.29
C ILE A 156 -11.65 23.53 11.82
N GLY A 157 -12.61 24.27 12.38
CA GLY A 157 -12.90 24.32 13.80
C GLY A 157 -13.82 23.18 14.23
N ALA A 158 -14.83 22.84 13.42
CA ALA A 158 -15.73 21.72 13.70
C ALA A 158 -16.39 21.19 12.42
N ILE A 159 -16.71 19.90 12.40
CA ILE A 159 -17.57 19.26 11.40
C ILE A 159 -18.71 18.59 12.17
N LYS A 160 -19.95 18.92 11.84
CA LYS A 160 -21.14 18.44 12.53
C LYS A 160 -22.13 17.85 11.53
N ALA A 161 -22.68 16.69 11.84
CA ALA A 161 -23.84 16.18 11.13
C ALA A 161 -25.06 17.05 11.44
N LEU A 162 -25.84 17.37 10.41
CA LEU A 162 -27.08 18.14 10.55
C LEU A 162 -28.32 17.27 10.26
N PRO A 163 -29.44 17.52 10.95
CA PRO A 163 -30.71 16.88 10.63
C PRO A 163 -31.28 17.44 9.32
N ILE A 164 -32.11 16.64 8.63
CA ILE A 164 -32.83 17.14 7.44
C ILE A 164 -33.71 18.37 7.75
N THR A 165 -34.22 18.45 8.97
CA THR A 165 -35.07 19.55 9.44
C THR A 165 -34.34 20.88 9.61
N SER A 166 -33.00 20.90 9.56
CA SER A 166 -32.23 22.16 9.61
C SER A 166 -31.99 22.78 8.23
N ILE A 167 -32.45 22.13 7.17
CA ILE A 167 -32.39 22.64 5.81
C ILE A 167 -33.72 23.33 5.50
N GLY A 168 -33.66 24.45 4.78
CA GLY A 168 -34.85 25.25 4.43
C GLY A 168 -35.97 24.43 3.78
N ASP A 169 -37.20 24.87 4.02
CA ASP A 169 -38.44 24.16 3.68
C ASP A 169 -38.80 24.13 2.19
N ASP A 170 -37.92 24.65 1.34
CA ASP A 170 -38.16 24.78 -0.09
C ASP A 170 -37.93 23.45 -0.82
N ALA A 171 -38.86 23.09 -1.71
CA ALA A 171 -38.74 21.90 -2.55
C ALA A 171 -37.59 22.06 -3.58
N ASP A 172 -37.24 23.30 -3.91
CA ASP A 172 -36.09 23.64 -4.76
C ASP A 172 -34.77 23.78 -3.97
N SER A 173 -34.75 23.32 -2.72
CA SER A 173 -33.57 23.38 -1.86
C SER A 173 -32.36 22.68 -2.51
N PRO A 174 -31.14 23.24 -2.38
CA PRO A 174 -29.88 22.62 -2.81
C PRO A 174 -29.69 21.17 -2.33
N LEU A 175 -30.34 20.80 -1.22
CA LEU A 175 -30.40 19.43 -0.71
C LEU A 175 -31.01 18.47 -1.71
N PHE A 176 -32.17 18.79 -2.29
CA PHE A 176 -32.90 17.86 -3.15
C PHE A 176 -32.20 17.71 -4.49
N ALA A 177 -31.66 18.79 -5.05
CA ALA A 177 -30.78 18.71 -6.21
C ALA A 177 -29.52 17.86 -5.93
N ALA A 178 -28.93 17.97 -4.75
CA ALA A 178 -27.79 17.16 -4.35
C ALA A 178 -28.16 15.69 -4.09
N LEU A 179 -29.31 15.44 -3.46
CA LEU A 179 -29.87 14.11 -3.23
C LEU A 179 -30.22 13.44 -4.55
N GLU A 180 -30.94 14.11 -5.45
CA GLU A 180 -31.22 13.62 -6.79
C GLU A 180 -29.94 13.40 -7.57
N GLY A 181 -28.95 14.30 -7.52
CA GLY A 181 -27.63 14.08 -8.09
C GLY A 181 -26.92 12.84 -7.51
N TYR A 182 -27.07 12.61 -6.21
CA TYR A 182 -26.51 11.45 -5.51
C TYR A 182 -27.22 10.13 -5.89
N LEU A 183 -28.55 10.17 -6.05
CA LEU A 183 -29.40 9.04 -6.43
C LEU A 183 -29.37 8.74 -7.95
N SER A 184 -29.30 9.79 -8.78
CA SER A 184 -29.32 9.77 -10.26
C SER A 184 -27.96 9.52 -10.89
N LYS A 185 -26.88 9.77 -10.14
CA LYS A 185 -25.59 9.14 -10.42
C LYS A 185 -25.89 7.65 -10.51
N ARG A 186 -26.00 7.15 -11.75
CA ARG A 186 -25.62 5.79 -12.09
C ARG A 186 -24.21 5.70 -11.54
N TRP A 187 -24.09 5.22 -10.29
CA TRP A 187 -22.96 4.40 -9.92
C TRP A 187 -22.90 3.43 -11.08
N ARG A 188 -21.95 3.66 -12.00
CA ARG A 188 -21.65 2.76 -13.12
C ARG A 188 -21.89 1.40 -12.54
N GLN A 189 -22.81 0.61 -13.10
CA GLN A 189 -22.91 -0.76 -12.66
C GLN A 189 -21.48 -1.27 -12.68
N PRO A 190 -20.90 -1.66 -11.53
CA PRO A 190 -19.73 -2.49 -11.59
C PRO A 190 -20.23 -3.66 -12.41
N ARG A 191 -19.64 -3.87 -13.60
CA ARG A 191 -19.81 -5.12 -14.36
C ARG A 191 -19.95 -6.23 -13.35
N ALA A 192 -21.13 -6.88 -13.28
CA ALA A 192 -21.55 -7.85 -12.26
C ALA A 192 -20.59 -7.85 -11.06
N ARG A 193 -20.87 -7.02 -10.04
CA ARG A 193 -19.97 -6.78 -8.91
C ARG A 193 -19.44 -8.13 -8.43
N LEU A 194 -18.20 -8.46 -8.79
CA LEU A 194 -17.46 -9.49 -8.10
C LEU A 194 -17.52 -9.03 -6.65
N SER A 195 -18.21 -9.77 -5.79
CA SER A 195 -18.07 -9.59 -4.36
C SER A 195 -16.64 -9.97 -4.09
N TYR A 196 -15.74 -8.99 -4.13
CA TYR A 196 -14.37 -9.23 -3.77
C TYR A 196 -14.38 -9.68 -2.32
N ARG A 197 -13.72 -10.80 -2.08
CA ARG A 197 -13.62 -11.44 -0.78
C ARG A 197 -12.69 -10.67 0.14
N TYR A 198 -11.69 -10.00 -0.45
CA TYR A 198 -10.64 -9.25 0.21
C TYR A 198 -10.24 -8.01 -0.58
N ASP A 199 -9.71 -7.01 0.12
CA ASP A 199 -9.08 -5.81 -0.41
C ASP A 199 -7.55 -5.88 -0.22
N LEU A 200 -6.80 -5.80 -1.33
CA LEU A 200 -5.33 -5.84 -1.37
C LEU A 200 -4.77 -4.51 -1.88
N ALA A 201 -3.96 -3.86 -1.06
CA ALA A 201 -3.16 -2.72 -1.45
C ALA A 201 -1.85 -3.17 -2.10
N ILE A 202 -1.49 -2.61 -3.25
CA ILE A 202 -0.14 -2.71 -3.81
C ILE A 202 0.54 -1.35 -3.71
N LEU A 203 1.54 -1.22 -2.83
CA LEU A 203 2.33 0.01 -2.70
C LEU A 203 3.32 0.12 -3.87
N HIS A 204 3.29 1.25 -4.59
CA HIS A 204 4.23 1.54 -5.67
C HIS A 204 4.53 3.04 -5.76
N ASP A 205 5.68 3.40 -6.34
CA ASP A 205 5.99 4.77 -6.75
C ASP A 205 6.10 4.84 -8.30
N PRO A 206 5.16 5.52 -8.99
CA PRO A 206 5.25 5.71 -10.44
C PRO A 206 6.50 6.46 -10.93
N ASN A 207 7.20 7.17 -10.03
CA ASN A 207 8.37 7.98 -10.36
C ASN A 207 9.69 7.29 -9.99
N GLU A 208 9.64 6.07 -9.44
CA GLU A 208 10.86 5.30 -9.16
C GLU A 208 11.52 4.90 -10.49
N GLU A 209 12.82 5.16 -10.62
CA GLU A 209 13.57 4.89 -11.86
C GLU A 209 13.73 3.40 -12.15
N LEU A 210 13.96 2.61 -11.10
CA LEU A 210 14.17 1.16 -11.17
C LEU A 210 13.17 0.47 -10.23
N PRO A 211 11.86 0.51 -10.55
CA PRO A 211 10.87 -0.10 -9.70
C PRO A 211 11.02 -1.63 -9.73
N PRO A 212 10.67 -2.33 -8.64
CA PRO A 212 10.64 -3.79 -8.60
C PRO A 212 9.70 -4.40 -9.66
N SER A 213 8.66 -3.66 -10.07
CA SER A 213 7.73 -4.09 -11.11
C SER A 213 7.37 -2.94 -12.03
N ASP A 214 7.42 -3.21 -13.33
CA ASP A 214 6.92 -2.28 -14.34
C ASP A 214 5.38 -2.12 -14.31
N ALA A 215 4.90 -1.10 -15.04
CA ALA A 215 3.47 -0.80 -15.12
C ALA A 215 2.62 -1.93 -15.74
N LYS A 216 3.19 -2.76 -16.63
CA LYS A 216 2.48 -3.89 -17.24
C LYS A 216 2.30 -5.01 -16.21
N ALA A 217 3.32 -5.31 -15.41
CA ALA A 217 3.28 -6.26 -14.32
C ALA A 217 2.25 -5.84 -13.25
N LEU A 218 2.24 -4.56 -12.86
CA LEU A 218 1.21 -4.01 -11.96
C LEU A 218 -0.20 -4.19 -12.53
N ALA A 219 -0.41 -3.96 -13.82
CA ALA A 219 -1.70 -4.21 -14.48
C ALA A 219 -2.07 -5.71 -14.49
N ARG A 220 -1.10 -6.61 -14.68
CA ARG A 220 -1.29 -8.07 -14.60
C ARG A 220 -1.65 -8.51 -13.18
N PHE A 221 -1.07 -7.91 -12.13
CA PHE A 221 -1.51 -8.13 -10.74
C PHE A 221 -2.97 -7.74 -10.51
N VAL A 222 -3.39 -6.56 -10.98
CA VAL A 222 -4.79 -6.10 -10.86
C VAL A 222 -5.75 -7.06 -11.58
N LYS A 223 -5.37 -7.52 -12.78
CA LYS A 223 -6.13 -8.52 -13.54
C LYS A 223 -6.24 -9.85 -12.79
N ALA A 224 -5.14 -10.35 -12.24
CA ALA A 224 -5.09 -11.60 -11.48
C ALA A 224 -5.91 -11.53 -10.18
N GLY A 225 -5.83 -10.41 -9.47
CA GLY A 225 -6.69 -10.10 -8.32
C GLY A 225 -8.16 -10.21 -8.64
N LYS A 226 -8.58 -9.53 -9.72
CA LYS A 226 -9.97 -9.57 -10.17
C LYS A 226 -10.45 -10.98 -10.49
N ALA A 227 -9.62 -11.80 -11.13
CA ALA A 227 -9.96 -13.18 -11.48
C ALA A 227 -10.15 -14.07 -10.23
N GLN A 228 -9.49 -13.74 -9.11
CA GLN A 228 -9.55 -14.49 -7.86
C GLN A 228 -10.49 -13.86 -6.82
N GLY A 229 -11.29 -12.88 -7.22
CA GLY A 229 -12.20 -12.22 -6.29
C GLY A 229 -11.47 -11.38 -5.23
N VAL A 230 -10.33 -10.76 -5.56
CA VAL A 230 -9.62 -9.78 -4.73
C VAL A 230 -9.69 -8.41 -5.38
N ASN A 231 -10.06 -7.39 -4.61
CA ASN A 231 -9.98 -6.01 -5.06
C ASN A 231 -8.54 -5.51 -4.89
N VAL A 232 -7.83 -5.38 -5.99
CA VAL A 232 -6.43 -4.90 -5.96
C VAL A 232 -6.40 -3.42 -6.29
N GLU A 233 -5.92 -2.62 -5.35
CA GLU A 233 -5.75 -1.18 -5.53
C GLU A 233 -4.26 -0.82 -5.47
N LEU A 234 -3.79 -0.09 -6.47
CA LEU A 234 -2.46 0.48 -6.47
C LEU A 234 -2.47 1.73 -5.59
N ILE A 235 -1.64 1.74 -4.54
CA ILE A 235 -1.54 2.82 -3.57
C ILE A 235 -0.14 3.43 -3.56
N GLN A 236 -0.05 4.67 -3.09
CA GLN A 236 1.20 5.44 -3.03
C GLN A 236 1.47 5.89 -1.59
N ARG A 237 2.62 6.55 -1.39
CA ARG A 237 3.02 7.11 -0.09
C ARG A 237 1.93 7.94 0.61
N LYS A 238 1.14 8.71 -0.15
CA LYS A 238 0.05 9.56 0.38
C LYS A 238 -1.10 8.76 1.01
N ASP A 239 -1.27 7.50 0.61
CA ASP A 239 -2.38 6.65 1.04
C ASP A 239 -2.11 5.95 2.38
N TYR A 240 -1.02 6.30 3.07
CA TYR A 240 -0.63 5.74 4.36
C TYR A 240 -1.73 5.83 5.42
N GLY A 241 -2.53 6.92 5.40
CA GLY A 241 -3.63 7.13 6.34
C GLY A 241 -4.69 6.02 6.27
N ARG A 242 -5.09 5.65 5.04
CA ARG A 242 -6.14 4.66 4.77
C ARG A 242 -5.65 3.22 4.68
N LEU A 243 -4.39 2.93 5.02
CA LEU A 243 -3.82 1.57 4.90
C LEU A 243 -4.63 0.51 5.66
N ALA A 244 -5.25 0.89 6.79
CA ALA A 244 -6.08 -0.01 7.60
C ALA A 244 -7.44 -0.37 6.95
N GLU A 245 -7.77 0.20 5.80
CA GLU A 245 -8.96 -0.18 5.02
C GLU A 245 -8.76 -1.47 4.22
N TYR A 246 -7.51 -1.93 4.06
CA TYR A 246 -7.17 -3.11 3.28
C TYR A 246 -6.94 -4.32 4.20
N ASP A 247 -7.21 -5.51 3.68
CA ASP A 247 -6.91 -6.77 4.36
C ASP A 247 -5.43 -7.16 4.22
N ALA A 248 -4.79 -6.69 3.16
CA ALA A 248 -3.43 -7.06 2.80
C ALA A 248 -2.64 -5.92 2.14
N LEU A 249 -1.32 -5.97 2.30
CA LEU A 249 -0.35 -5.08 1.67
C LEU A 249 0.67 -5.90 0.89
N PHE A 250 0.85 -5.56 -0.38
CA PHE A 250 1.94 -6.03 -1.23
C PHE A 250 2.84 -4.86 -1.65
N ILE A 251 4.13 -4.88 -1.33
CA ILE A 251 5.06 -3.77 -1.61
C ILE A 251 5.76 -4.03 -2.94
N ARG A 252 5.62 -3.12 -3.90
CA ARG A 252 6.34 -3.10 -5.19
C ARG A 252 7.05 -1.76 -5.38
N GLU A 253 7.71 -1.33 -4.32
CA GLU A 253 8.58 -0.15 -4.25
C GLU A 253 9.81 -0.52 -3.41
N THR A 254 10.99 0.00 -3.74
CA THR A 254 12.23 -0.38 -3.03
C THR A 254 12.13 -0.27 -1.51
N THR A 255 12.41 -1.38 -0.83
CA THR A 255 12.38 -1.49 0.63
C THR A 255 13.70 -1.03 1.26
N ARG A 256 13.63 -0.20 2.31
CA ARG A 256 14.77 0.20 3.15
C ARG A 256 14.28 0.56 4.56
N ILE A 257 15.07 0.25 5.59
CA ILE A 257 14.70 0.48 7.01
C ILE A 257 14.36 1.96 7.29
N GLY A 258 15.11 2.90 6.71
CA GLY A 258 14.88 4.35 6.87
C GLY A 258 13.78 4.94 5.96
N HIS A 259 13.10 4.15 5.14
CA HIS A 259 12.18 4.61 4.11
C HIS A 259 10.69 4.47 4.50
N HIS A 260 9.77 5.07 3.74
CA HIS A 260 8.33 4.91 4.05
C HIS A 260 7.83 3.50 3.82
N THR A 261 8.41 2.76 2.87
CA THR A 261 8.07 1.35 2.59
C THR A 261 8.14 0.49 3.86
N PHE A 262 9.17 0.65 4.69
CA PHE A 262 9.27 -0.03 5.99
C PHE A 262 8.21 0.42 7.01
N ARG A 263 7.82 1.70 7.01
CA ARG A 263 6.72 2.19 7.86
C ARG A 263 5.37 1.61 7.44
N PHE A 264 5.11 1.49 6.14
CA PHE A 264 3.93 0.80 5.60
C PHE A 264 3.89 -0.66 6.05
N ALA A 265 5.00 -1.39 5.91
CA ALA A 265 5.10 -2.78 6.37
C ALA A 265 4.79 -2.90 7.87
N LYS A 266 5.41 -2.05 8.71
CA LYS A 266 5.18 -2.08 10.17
C LYS A 266 3.75 -1.75 10.56
N LYS A 267 3.15 -0.72 9.94
CA LYS A 267 1.76 -0.36 10.20
C LYS A 267 0.84 -1.50 9.79
N ALA A 268 0.97 -2.02 8.57
CA ALA A 268 0.13 -3.12 8.09
C ALA A 268 0.22 -4.37 8.97
N ASP A 269 1.43 -4.72 9.42
CA ASP A 269 1.64 -5.85 10.33
C ASP A 269 0.96 -5.62 11.69
N SER A 270 1.11 -4.42 12.26
CA SER A 270 0.46 -4.05 13.54
C SER A 270 -1.07 -3.99 13.47
N GLU A 271 -1.63 -3.61 12.31
CA GLU A 271 -3.08 -3.63 12.04
C GLU A 271 -3.59 -5.06 11.75
N GLY A 272 -2.67 -6.04 11.72
CA GLY A 272 -3.00 -7.43 11.50
C GLY A 272 -3.39 -7.76 10.06
N MET A 273 -2.85 -7.02 9.09
CA MET A 273 -2.98 -7.31 7.67
C MET A 273 -2.06 -8.49 7.27
N VAL A 274 -2.31 -9.10 6.11
CA VAL A 274 -1.31 -9.96 5.46
C VAL A 274 -0.33 -9.06 4.70
N VAL A 275 0.96 -9.18 5.00
CA VAL A 275 1.99 -8.27 4.46
C VAL A 275 3.04 -9.07 3.69
N ILE A 276 3.34 -8.61 2.48
CA ILE A 276 4.54 -8.95 1.71
C ILE A 276 5.06 -7.62 1.16
N ASP A 277 6.23 -7.10 1.48
CA ASP A 277 7.27 -7.68 2.30
C ASP A 277 7.06 -7.28 3.76
N ASP A 278 7.05 -8.25 4.67
CA ASP A 278 6.84 -8.00 6.09
C ASP A 278 8.07 -7.31 6.73
N PRO A 279 7.91 -6.63 7.89
CA PRO A 279 9.00 -5.89 8.52
C PRO A 279 10.23 -6.73 8.85
N ASP A 280 10.05 -7.99 9.25
CA ASP A 280 11.16 -8.87 9.60
C ASP A 280 11.94 -9.27 8.35
N SER A 281 11.24 -9.61 7.27
CA SER A 281 11.86 -9.87 5.96
C SER A 281 12.68 -8.68 5.46
N ILE A 282 12.11 -7.47 5.49
CA ILE A 282 12.82 -6.25 5.07
C ILE A 282 14.08 -6.06 5.92
N MET A 283 13.98 -6.17 7.24
CA MET A 283 15.11 -5.97 8.16
C MET A 283 16.22 -7.01 7.95
N ARG A 284 15.87 -8.28 7.72
CA ARG A 284 16.83 -9.37 7.52
C ARG A 284 17.53 -9.29 6.16
N CYS A 285 16.79 -8.99 5.09
CA CYS A 285 17.35 -8.93 3.73
C CYS A 285 18.20 -7.67 3.49
N THR A 286 17.79 -6.51 4.02
CA THR A 286 18.52 -5.24 3.82
C THR A 286 19.84 -5.17 4.59
N ASN A 287 20.04 -6.03 5.60
CA ASN A 287 21.25 -6.10 6.39
C ASN A 287 22.20 -7.20 5.88
N LYS A 288 23.18 -6.81 5.05
CA LYS A 288 24.14 -7.76 4.45
C LYS A 288 25.05 -8.44 5.48
N VAL A 289 25.32 -7.77 6.60
CA VAL A 289 26.12 -8.36 7.70
C VAL A 289 25.34 -9.50 8.33
N TYR A 290 24.09 -9.24 8.71
CA TYR A 290 23.20 -10.24 9.28
C TYR A 290 22.99 -11.41 8.31
N LEU A 291 22.72 -11.14 7.03
CA LEU A 291 22.57 -12.18 6.02
C LEU A 291 23.84 -13.04 5.89
N ALA A 292 25.02 -12.41 5.88
CA ALA A 292 26.28 -13.14 5.88
C ALA A 292 26.40 -14.02 7.15
N GLU A 293 26.20 -13.50 8.35
CA GLU A 293 26.28 -14.31 9.57
C GLU A 293 25.28 -15.48 9.57
N LEU A 294 24.04 -15.20 9.16
CA LEU A 294 22.94 -16.17 9.08
C LEU A 294 23.26 -17.34 8.15
N LEU A 295 23.77 -17.05 6.95
CA LEU A 295 24.18 -18.08 5.99
C LEU A 295 25.34 -18.93 6.53
N ALA A 296 26.24 -18.34 7.33
CA ALA A 296 27.40 -19.05 7.90
C ALA A 296 26.96 -20.04 8.97
N ALA A 297 26.17 -19.54 9.92
CA ALA A 297 25.66 -20.33 11.04
C ALA A 297 24.90 -21.56 10.56
N ASN A 298 24.20 -21.45 9.41
CA ASN A 298 23.39 -22.52 8.83
C ASN A 298 24.10 -23.32 7.72
N ARG A 299 25.41 -23.11 7.53
CA ARG A 299 26.23 -23.82 6.53
C ARG A 299 25.61 -23.78 5.13
N ILE A 300 25.13 -22.59 4.74
CA ILE A 300 24.70 -22.31 3.37
C ILE A 300 25.95 -21.88 2.57
N PRO A 301 26.24 -22.53 1.43
CA PRO A 301 27.36 -22.13 0.59
C PRO A 301 27.27 -20.65 0.19
N ARG A 302 28.35 -19.91 0.40
CA ARG A 302 28.45 -18.49 0.09
C ARG A 302 29.92 -18.13 -0.19
N PRO A 303 30.21 -17.01 -0.86
CA PRO A 303 31.59 -16.54 -1.01
C PRO A 303 32.21 -16.22 0.36
N LYS A 304 33.53 -16.37 0.49
CA LYS A 304 34.22 -15.99 1.74
C LYS A 304 33.95 -14.50 2.02
N THR A 305 33.43 -14.19 3.20
CA THR A 305 32.95 -12.85 3.55
C THR A 305 33.44 -12.48 4.94
N ILE A 306 34.00 -11.28 5.08
CA ILE A 306 34.58 -10.74 6.31
C ILE A 306 34.01 -9.34 6.54
N ILE A 307 33.70 -9.03 7.81
CA ILE A 307 33.28 -7.70 8.23
C ILE A 307 34.54 -6.91 8.62
N LEU A 308 34.72 -5.75 8.01
CA LEU A 308 35.87 -4.89 8.22
C LEU A 308 35.48 -3.60 8.92
N ARG A 309 36.35 -3.20 9.84
CA ARG A 309 36.51 -1.86 10.40
C ARG A 309 37.80 -1.24 9.87
N LYS A 310 38.04 0.03 10.17
CA LYS A 310 39.26 0.74 9.76
C LYS A 310 40.52 0.03 10.28
N GLU A 311 40.46 -0.54 11.47
CA GLU A 311 41.63 -1.11 12.16
C GLU A 311 42.06 -2.46 11.59
N ASN A 312 41.14 -3.20 10.95
CA ASN A 312 41.39 -4.56 10.47
C ASN A 312 41.22 -4.73 8.95
N LEU A 313 41.37 -3.64 8.20
CA LEU A 313 41.22 -3.64 6.73
C LEU A 313 42.11 -4.67 6.03
N MET A 314 43.31 -4.92 6.56
CA MET A 314 44.28 -5.86 5.96
C MET A 314 43.88 -7.33 6.14
N ASP A 315 42.96 -7.65 7.06
CA ASP A 315 42.41 -9.00 7.22
C ASP A 315 41.79 -9.52 5.91
N ALA A 316 41.20 -8.62 5.11
CA ALA A 316 40.61 -9.01 3.84
C ALA A 316 41.64 -9.48 2.82
N GLU A 317 42.83 -8.87 2.78
CA GLU A 317 43.91 -9.32 1.90
C GLU A 317 44.47 -10.66 2.36
N GLU A 318 44.74 -10.82 3.65
CA GLU A 318 45.30 -12.04 4.21
C GLU A 318 44.35 -13.24 4.08
N GLN A 319 43.06 -13.01 4.32
CA GLN A 319 42.09 -14.09 4.38
C GLN A 319 41.36 -14.35 3.06
N ILE A 320 41.09 -13.34 2.24
CA ILE A 320 40.32 -13.52 0.98
C ILE A 320 41.28 -13.58 -0.22
N GLY A 321 42.23 -12.66 -0.30
CA GLY A 321 43.05 -12.46 -1.49
C GLY A 321 42.31 -11.72 -2.61
N TYR A 322 43.06 -11.24 -3.61
CA TYR A 322 42.50 -10.43 -4.70
C TYR A 322 41.96 -11.28 -5.87
N PRO A 323 40.93 -10.79 -6.59
CA PRO A 323 40.20 -9.54 -6.35
C PRO A 323 39.14 -9.64 -5.24
N ILE A 324 38.94 -8.54 -4.52
CA ILE A 324 38.02 -8.43 -3.37
C ILE A 324 36.85 -7.51 -3.73
N VAL A 325 35.63 -7.93 -3.41
CA VAL A 325 34.43 -7.09 -3.52
C VAL A 325 34.15 -6.42 -2.17
N LEU A 326 34.18 -5.09 -2.14
CA LEU A 326 33.80 -4.28 -0.98
C LEU A 326 32.35 -3.81 -1.10
N LYS A 327 31.57 -3.93 -0.03
CA LYS A 327 30.15 -3.57 0.05
C LYS A 327 29.83 -2.83 1.35
N ILE A 328 28.87 -1.91 1.31
CA ILE A 328 28.28 -1.33 2.52
C ILE A 328 27.19 -2.26 3.12
N PRO A 329 27.05 -2.32 4.46
CA PRO A 329 26.06 -3.18 5.13
C PRO A 329 24.61 -2.89 4.74
N GLU A 330 24.23 -1.62 4.69
CA GLU A 330 22.89 -1.16 4.33
C GLU A 330 22.91 -0.56 2.92
N GLY A 331 22.18 -1.17 1.98
CA GLY A 331 22.03 -0.65 0.62
C GLY A 331 21.31 -1.62 -0.30
N SER A 332 20.73 -1.11 -1.39
CA SER A 332 20.08 -1.90 -2.44
C SER A 332 20.59 -1.48 -3.82
N PHE A 333 20.33 -2.29 -4.86
CA PHE A 333 20.66 -2.01 -6.27
C PHE A 333 22.15 -1.75 -6.57
N SER A 334 23.06 -2.53 -5.97
CA SER A 334 24.52 -2.42 -6.18
C SER A 334 25.14 -1.05 -5.87
N ARG A 335 24.39 -0.10 -5.29
CA ARG A 335 24.94 1.16 -4.79
C ARG A 335 25.86 0.85 -3.61
N GLY A 336 27.16 1.09 -3.80
CA GLY A 336 28.17 0.82 -2.78
C GLY A 336 28.91 -0.51 -2.94
N VAL A 337 28.83 -1.18 -4.09
CA VAL A 337 29.61 -2.40 -4.41
C VAL A 337 30.80 -2.03 -5.29
N PHE A 338 32.02 -2.34 -4.87
CA PHE A 338 33.26 -1.99 -5.57
C PHE A 338 34.22 -3.18 -5.61
N LYS A 339 34.94 -3.36 -6.71
CA LYS A 339 35.95 -4.40 -6.86
C LYS A 339 37.35 -3.80 -6.68
N ALA A 340 38.12 -4.33 -5.74
CA ALA A 340 39.52 -4.02 -5.50
C ALA A 340 40.39 -5.13 -6.11
N GLU A 341 41.30 -4.78 -7.00
CA GLU A 341 42.19 -5.73 -7.68
C GLU A 341 43.55 -5.88 -7.00
N ASP A 342 43.89 -4.93 -6.11
CA ASP A 342 45.16 -4.88 -5.37
C ASP A 342 45.01 -4.09 -4.05
N ARG A 343 46.08 -4.07 -3.25
CA ARG A 343 46.12 -3.34 -1.95
C ARG A 343 45.87 -1.85 -2.07
N SER A 344 46.36 -1.21 -3.13
CA SER A 344 46.19 0.23 -3.35
C SER A 344 44.72 0.56 -3.59
N SER A 345 44.06 -0.20 -4.47
CA SER A 345 42.64 -0.09 -4.75
C SER A 345 41.78 -0.44 -3.54
N LEU A 346 42.12 -1.47 -2.76
CA LEU A 346 41.44 -1.83 -1.52
C LEU A 346 41.44 -0.66 -0.54
N THR A 347 42.62 -0.08 -0.28
CA THR A 347 42.79 1.04 0.66
C THR A 347 41.99 2.27 0.20
N ARG A 348 42.08 2.61 -1.09
CA ARG A 348 41.37 3.75 -1.68
C ARG A 348 39.85 3.59 -1.61
N ILE A 349 39.34 2.42 -1.98
CA ILE A 349 37.89 2.13 -1.98
C ILE A 349 37.38 2.08 -0.54
N ALA A 350 38.07 1.38 0.36
CA ALA A 350 37.68 1.30 1.76
C ALA A 350 37.66 2.69 2.42
N ALA A 351 38.67 3.53 2.17
CA ALA A 351 38.70 4.91 2.68
C ALA A 351 37.51 5.75 2.19
N ARG A 352 36.98 5.49 0.99
CA ARG A 352 35.75 6.11 0.50
C ARG A 352 34.53 5.58 1.24
N LEU A 353 34.37 4.26 1.33
CA LEU A 353 33.22 3.63 1.98
C LEU A 353 33.12 3.96 3.47
N PHE A 354 34.26 4.03 4.16
CA PHE A 354 34.33 4.39 5.58
C PHE A 354 34.02 5.86 5.89
N LYS A 355 33.74 6.69 4.87
CA LYS A 355 33.14 8.03 5.08
C LYS A 355 31.63 7.95 5.28
N GLU A 356 31.00 6.88 4.81
CA GLU A 356 29.55 6.70 4.79
C GLU A 356 29.09 5.64 5.81
N SER A 357 29.97 4.72 6.22
CA SER A 357 29.66 3.67 7.19
C SER A 357 30.84 3.33 8.08
N ASP A 358 30.61 2.94 9.34
CA ASP A 358 31.65 2.48 10.26
C ASP A 358 32.11 1.03 9.96
N LEU A 359 31.31 0.29 9.21
CA LEU A 359 31.55 -1.11 8.86
C LEU A 359 31.43 -1.29 7.35
N ILE A 360 32.25 -2.15 6.77
CA ILE A 360 32.10 -2.62 5.38
C ILE A 360 32.24 -4.13 5.32
N LEU A 361 31.69 -4.75 4.28
CA LEU A 361 31.92 -6.17 4.01
C LEU A 361 32.97 -6.30 2.91
N ALA A 362 33.95 -7.17 3.13
CA ALA A 362 34.81 -7.69 2.09
C ALA A 362 34.38 -9.11 1.72
N GLN A 363 34.21 -9.36 0.44
CA GLN A 363 33.73 -10.63 -0.08
C GLN A 363 34.61 -11.10 -1.24
N GLU A 364 34.87 -12.40 -1.29
CA GLU A 364 35.53 -13.07 -2.40
C GLU A 364 34.82 -12.79 -3.72
N PHE A 365 35.59 -12.41 -4.75
CA PHE A 365 35.06 -12.24 -6.08
C PHE A 365 34.96 -13.60 -6.80
N LEU A 366 33.75 -13.96 -7.22
CA LEU A 366 33.49 -15.16 -8.00
C LEU A 366 32.99 -14.78 -9.39
N TYR A 367 33.80 -15.06 -10.41
CA TYR A 367 33.42 -14.85 -11.79
C TYR A 367 32.51 -15.99 -12.28
N THR A 368 31.41 -15.59 -12.92
CA THR A 368 30.47 -16.50 -13.61
C THR A 368 29.99 -15.80 -14.88
N PRO A 369 29.67 -16.54 -15.95
CA PRO A 369 29.12 -15.95 -17.16
C PRO A 369 27.71 -15.36 -16.96
N PHE A 370 27.00 -15.83 -15.93
CA PHE A 370 25.68 -15.37 -15.54
C PHE A 370 25.47 -15.60 -14.03
N ASP A 371 24.49 -14.91 -13.47
CA ASP A 371 23.99 -15.14 -12.12
C ASP A 371 22.56 -15.67 -12.18
N TRP A 372 22.26 -16.67 -11.34
CA TRP A 372 20.90 -17.18 -11.15
C TRP A 372 20.14 -16.23 -10.23
N ARG A 373 18.88 -15.96 -10.54
CA ARG A 373 17.89 -15.46 -9.59
C ARG A 373 16.74 -16.44 -9.50
N ILE A 374 16.54 -16.99 -8.32
CA ILE A 374 15.42 -17.88 -8.04
C ILE A 374 14.41 -17.10 -7.20
N GLY A 375 13.25 -16.83 -7.79
CA GLY A 375 12.10 -16.31 -7.08
C GLY A 375 11.53 -17.41 -6.19
N VAL A 376 11.30 -17.12 -4.91
CA VAL A 376 10.71 -18.02 -3.92
C VAL A 376 9.50 -17.32 -3.31
N LEU A 377 8.38 -18.02 -3.19
CA LEU A 377 7.16 -17.53 -2.57
C LEU A 377 6.60 -18.61 -1.66
N GLY A 378 6.33 -18.30 -0.39
CA GLY A 378 5.69 -19.26 0.51
C GLY A 378 6.52 -20.54 0.67
N ARG A 379 7.86 -20.41 0.67
CA ARG A 379 8.84 -21.52 0.71
C ARG A 379 8.80 -22.47 -0.51
N LYS A 380 8.24 -22.00 -1.63
CA LYS A 380 8.19 -22.74 -2.90
C LYS A 380 8.88 -21.93 -3.99
N PRO A 381 9.60 -22.58 -4.93
CA PRO A 381 10.17 -21.86 -6.06
C PRO A 381 9.04 -21.35 -6.97
N LEU A 382 9.14 -20.08 -7.38
CA LEU A 382 8.17 -19.36 -8.19
C LEU A 382 8.65 -19.18 -9.63
N TYR A 383 9.85 -18.64 -9.82
CA TYR A 383 10.45 -18.42 -11.13
C TYR A 383 11.97 -18.60 -11.07
N ALA A 384 12.61 -18.75 -12.24
CA ALA A 384 14.05 -18.79 -12.36
C ALA A 384 14.53 -17.97 -13.55
N CYS A 385 15.47 -17.06 -13.30
CA CYS A 385 16.10 -16.24 -14.32
C CYS A 385 17.62 -16.41 -14.27
N LYS A 386 18.26 -16.30 -15.43
CA LYS A 386 19.68 -16.01 -15.56
C LYS A 386 19.83 -14.56 -15.99
N TYR A 387 20.67 -13.82 -15.28
CA TYR A 387 21.14 -12.52 -15.73
C TYR A 387 22.57 -12.68 -16.24
N LEU A 388 22.75 -12.46 -17.54
CA LEU A 388 24.04 -12.56 -18.21
C LEU A 388 24.91 -11.37 -17.81
N MET A 389 26.21 -11.58 -17.67
CA MET A 389 27.16 -10.47 -17.49
C MET A 389 27.28 -9.67 -18.79
N SER A 390 27.33 -8.34 -18.70
CA SER A 390 27.62 -7.51 -19.87
C SER A 390 29.06 -7.79 -20.36
N ARG A 391 29.29 -7.77 -21.68
CA ARG A 391 30.54 -8.23 -22.31
C ARG A 391 31.80 -7.49 -21.83
N ASP A 392 31.65 -6.31 -21.22
CA ASP A 392 32.74 -5.51 -20.65
C ASP A 392 32.52 -5.11 -19.17
N HIS A 393 31.54 -5.70 -18.47
CA HIS A 393 31.17 -5.24 -17.12
C HIS A 393 30.66 -6.36 -16.19
N TRP A 394 31.31 -6.49 -15.01
CA TRP A 394 31.02 -7.52 -13.99
C TRP A 394 29.83 -7.18 -13.07
N GLN A 395 29.28 -5.97 -13.17
CA GLN A 395 28.04 -5.58 -12.48
C GLN A 395 26.87 -5.58 -13.46
N ILE A 396 25.71 -6.11 -13.01
CA ILE A 396 24.47 -6.23 -13.79
C ILE A 396 23.82 -4.87 -14.08
N VAL A 397 24.12 -3.82 -13.28
CA VAL A 397 23.59 -2.46 -13.43
C VAL A 397 24.72 -1.44 -13.35
N LYS A 398 24.91 -0.64 -14.40
CA LYS A 398 25.78 0.54 -14.40
C LYS A 398 24.95 1.78 -14.08
N HIS A 399 25.36 2.55 -13.07
CA HIS A 399 24.99 3.96 -12.94
C HIS A 399 26.13 4.79 -13.52
N GLU A 400 26.10 5.06 -14.82
CA GLU A 400 26.98 6.07 -15.41
C GLU A 400 26.27 7.40 -15.60
N VAL A 401 27.07 8.47 -15.59
CA VAL A 401 26.69 9.89 -15.49
C VAL A 401 25.80 10.39 -16.65
N ASP A 402 25.58 9.58 -17.68
CA ASP A 402 24.81 9.93 -18.88
C ASP A 402 23.47 9.19 -19.06
N GLY A 403 22.94 8.54 -18.01
CA GLY A 403 21.54 8.08 -18.00
C GLY A 403 21.19 6.94 -18.98
N ARG A 404 22.18 6.22 -19.54
CA ARG A 404 21.96 5.01 -20.32
C ARG A 404 22.37 3.77 -19.51
N HIS A 405 21.40 2.91 -19.24
CA HIS A 405 21.60 1.62 -18.59
C HIS A 405 21.88 0.54 -19.64
N GLU A 406 23.10 0.00 -19.68
CA GLU A 406 23.37 -1.29 -20.34
C GLU A 406 23.17 -2.41 -19.31
N THR A 407 22.04 -3.09 -19.37
CA THR A 407 21.83 -4.35 -18.65
C THR A 407 22.30 -5.50 -19.54
N GLY A 408 22.95 -6.50 -18.94
CA GLY A 408 23.18 -7.77 -19.63
C GLY A 408 21.86 -8.44 -20.04
N GLY A 409 21.90 -9.35 -21.01
CA GLY A 409 20.71 -10.10 -21.41
C GLY A 409 20.13 -10.93 -20.26
N HIS A 410 18.84 -11.24 -20.33
CA HIS A 410 18.18 -12.13 -19.37
C HIS A 410 17.59 -13.35 -20.08
N GLU A 411 17.61 -14.49 -19.40
CA GLU A 411 16.98 -15.73 -19.85
C GLU A 411 16.13 -16.30 -18.71
N THR A 412 14.83 -16.42 -18.92
CA THR A 412 13.90 -17.00 -17.95
C THR A 412 13.64 -18.46 -18.29
N LEU A 413 13.82 -19.35 -17.32
CA LEU A 413 13.68 -20.79 -17.49
C LEU A 413 12.56 -21.34 -16.60
N ALA A 414 11.98 -22.46 -17.03
CA ALA A 414 11.11 -23.25 -16.17
C ALA A 414 11.92 -23.72 -14.95
N VAL A 415 11.31 -23.70 -13.76
CA VAL A 415 11.97 -24.10 -12.51
C VAL A 415 12.50 -25.53 -12.61
N GLU A 416 11.79 -26.40 -13.32
CA GLU A 416 12.13 -27.80 -13.55
C GLU A 416 13.37 -27.97 -14.44
N ALA A 417 13.73 -26.96 -15.23
CA ALA A 417 14.93 -26.95 -16.08
C ALA A 417 16.17 -26.44 -15.33
N VAL A 418 16.01 -25.91 -14.11
CA VAL A 418 17.12 -25.43 -13.28
C VAL A 418 17.77 -26.63 -12.57
N PRO A 419 19.11 -26.67 -12.45
CA PRO A 419 19.78 -27.71 -11.69
C PRO A 419 19.21 -27.85 -10.27
N PRO A 420 18.82 -29.07 -9.81
CA PRO A 420 18.18 -29.26 -8.51
C PRO A 420 18.99 -28.73 -7.33
N ALA A 421 20.33 -28.73 -7.44
CA ALA A 421 21.23 -28.18 -6.44
C ALA A 421 21.06 -26.66 -6.25
N VAL A 422 20.84 -25.91 -7.34
CA VAL A 422 20.61 -24.45 -7.29
C VAL A 422 19.28 -24.15 -6.58
N ILE A 423 18.20 -24.83 -6.96
CA ILE A 423 16.89 -24.68 -6.33
C ILE A 423 16.95 -25.04 -4.84
N LYS A 424 17.59 -26.16 -4.49
CA LYS A 424 17.74 -26.59 -3.09
C LYS A 424 18.51 -25.56 -2.26
N THR A 425 19.60 -25.02 -2.78
CA THR A 425 20.38 -23.99 -2.09
C THR A 425 19.59 -22.69 -1.94
N ALA A 426 18.85 -22.28 -2.98
CA ALA A 426 18.00 -21.10 -2.94
C ALA A 426 16.90 -21.20 -1.86
N LEU A 427 16.18 -22.32 -1.84
CA LEU A 427 15.12 -22.56 -0.85
C LEU A 427 15.67 -22.57 0.58
N ARG A 428 16.81 -23.24 0.81
CA ARG A 428 17.46 -23.24 2.14
C ARG A 428 17.85 -21.84 2.60
N ALA A 429 18.23 -20.94 1.70
CA ALA A 429 18.56 -19.56 2.05
C ALA A 429 17.30 -18.73 2.37
N ALA A 430 16.27 -18.82 1.51
CA ALA A 430 15.00 -18.13 1.70
C ALA A 430 14.28 -18.57 3.00
N ASP A 431 14.32 -19.86 3.35
CA ASP A 431 13.70 -20.41 4.55
C ASP A 431 14.28 -19.84 5.85
N LEU A 432 15.53 -19.34 5.83
CA LEU A 432 16.14 -18.66 6.98
C LEU A 432 15.59 -17.24 7.18
N ILE A 433 15.04 -16.63 6.13
CA ILE A 433 14.43 -15.31 6.20
C ILE A 433 12.98 -15.42 6.65
N GLY A 434 12.16 -16.22 5.97
CA GLY A 434 10.74 -16.33 6.29
C GLY A 434 9.96 -17.10 5.23
N ASP A 435 8.70 -16.72 5.04
CA ASP A 435 7.81 -17.33 4.04
C ASP A 435 7.31 -16.34 2.98
N GLY A 436 7.84 -15.11 2.92
CA GLY A 436 7.43 -14.07 1.99
C GLY A 436 7.75 -14.35 0.52
N LEU A 437 7.86 -13.27 -0.25
CA LEU A 437 8.45 -13.29 -1.59
C LEU A 437 9.94 -12.99 -1.44
N TYR A 438 10.80 -13.79 -2.06
CA TYR A 438 12.24 -13.57 -2.05
C TYR A 438 12.84 -13.80 -3.42
N GLY A 439 13.85 -13.01 -3.80
CA GLY A 439 14.73 -13.33 -4.93
C GLY A 439 16.09 -13.72 -4.40
N VAL A 440 16.44 -14.99 -4.55
CA VAL A 440 17.75 -15.49 -4.12
C VAL A 440 18.70 -15.44 -5.31
N ASP A 441 19.78 -14.66 -5.17
CA ASP A 441 20.81 -14.53 -6.18
C ASP A 441 21.93 -15.54 -5.91
N LEU A 442 22.24 -16.37 -6.90
CA LEU A 442 23.23 -17.43 -6.78
C LEU A 442 24.23 -17.41 -7.92
N LYS A 443 25.46 -17.80 -7.61
CA LYS A 443 26.50 -18.12 -8.59
C LYS A 443 26.72 -19.62 -8.64
N GLU A 444 27.02 -20.12 -9.83
CA GLU A 444 27.38 -21.51 -10.04
C GLU A 444 28.89 -21.62 -10.19
N THR A 445 29.53 -22.34 -9.28
CA THR A 445 30.98 -22.55 -9.25
C THR A 445 31.31 -24.02 -9.46
N ALA A 446 32.58 -24.34 -9.70
CA ALA A 446 33.04 -25.73 -9.76
C ALA A 446 32.75 -26.53 -8.46
N ALA A 447 32.67 -25.84 -7.31
CA ALA A 447 32.35 -26.45 -6.02
C ALA A 447 30.83 -26.54 -5.74
N GLY A 448 29.99 -25.99 -6.62
CA GLY A 448 28.53 -25.97 -6.49
C GLY A 448 27.94 -24.56 -6.46
N SER A 449 26.65 -24.50 -6.16
CA SER A 449 25.89 -23.24 -6.11
C SER A 449 26.13 -22.50 -4.79
N VAL A 450 26.47 -21.22 -4.89
CA VAL A 450 26.74 -20.32 -3.75
C VAL A 450 25.76 -19.15 -3.75
N VAL A 451 25.23 -18.82 -2.58
CA VAL A 451 24.30 -17.70 -2.39
C VAL A 451 25.08 -16.40 -2.27
N ILE A 452 24.68 -15.40 -3.06
CA ILE A 452 25.26 -14.06 -3.07
C ILE A 452 24.43 -13.11 -2.23
N GLU A 453 23.11 -13.12 -2.41
CA GLU A 453 22.17 -12.22 -1.76
C GLU A 453 20.76 -12.83 -1.71
N VAL A 454 19.96 -12.39 -0.76
CA VAL A 454 18.52 -12.69 -0.68
C VAL A 454 17.80 -11.35 -0.63
N ASN A 455 16.98 -11.08 -1.63
CA ASN A 455 16.21 -9.85 -1.75
C ASN A 455 14.78 -10.09 -1.27
N ASP A 456 14.29 -9.29 -0.34
CA ASP A 456 12.88 -9.28 0.07
C ASP A 456 11.96 -8.76 -1.04
N ASN A 457 12.43 -7.79 -1.84
CA ASN A 457 11.61 -7.20 -2.88
C ASN A 457 12.18 -7.43 -4.29
N PRO A 458 12.18 -8.68 -4.80
CA PRO A 458 12.81 -9.02 -6.07
C PRO A 458 12.05 -8.46 -7.26
N SER A 459 12.73 -8.34 -8.40
CA SER A 459 12.13 -7.93 -9.68
C SER A 459 11.01 -8.89 -10.11
N LEU A 460 9.94 -8.32 -10.66
CA LEU A 460 8.81 -8.99 -11.30
C LEU A 460 8.30 -8.08 -12.42
N ASP A 461 9.05 -8.05 -13.52
CA ASP A 461 8.75 -7.27 -14.71
C ASP A 461 8.05 -8.12 -15.77
N ALA A 462 7.23 -7.44 -16.57
CA ALA A 462 6.52 -8.11 -17.63
C ALA A 462 7.48 -8.50 -18.75
N ASP A 463 7.31 -9.72 -19.27
CA ASP A 463 8.07 -10.33 -20.35
C ASP A 463 9.53 -10.69 -19.96
N VAL A 464 9.89 -10.51 -18.67
CA VAL A 464 11.15 -10.93 -18.03
C VAL A 464 10.89 -12.11 -17.08
N GLU A 465 10.62 -11.89 -15.79
CA GLU A 465 10.44 -12.97 -14.82
C GLU A 465 9.18 -13.81 -15.09
N ASP A 466 8.16 -13.21 -15.71
CA ASP A 466 6.94 -13.91 -16.08
C ASP A 466 6.99 -14.60 -17.43
N ARG A 467 8.12 -14.58 -18.16
CA ARG A 467 8.20 -15.11 -19.53
C ARG A 467 7.77 -16.57 -19.67
N VAL A 468 8.00 -17.40 -18.65
CA VAL A 468 7.62 -18.83 -18.64
C VAL A 468 6.22 -19.06 -18.08
N LEU A 469 5.88 -18.42 -16.96
CA LEU A 469 4.59 -18.62 -16.29
C LEU A 469 3.45 -17.75 -16.86
N GLY A 470 3.78 -16.65 -17.51
CA GLY A 470 2.87 -15.61 -17.96
C GLY A 470 1.95 -15.13 -16.83
N ASP A 471 0.66 -15.08 -17.12
CA ASP A 471 -0.39 -14.70 -16.16
C ASP A 471 -0.40 -15.58 -14.88
N GLN A 472 0.15 -16.81 -14.92
CA GLN A 472 0.20 -17.70 -13.76
C GLN A 472 1.15 -17.20 -12.66
N LEU A 473 2.18 -16.41 -12.99
CA LEU A 473 3.07 -15.83 -11.98
C LEU A 473 2.26 -14.93 -11.02
N TYR A 474 1.49 -14.02 -11.60
CA TYR A 474 0.62 -13.10 -10.86
C TYR A 474 -0.50 -13.83 -10.14
N ALA A 475 -1.09 -14.84 -10.77
CA ALA A 475 -2.13 -15.65 -10.16
C ALA A 475 -1.63 -16.38 -8.90
N ARG A 476 -0.44 -16.97 -8.93
CA ARG A 476 0.16 -17.65 -7.78
C ARG A 476 0.47 -16.69 -6.63
N LEU A 477 0.99 -15.50 -6.92
CA LEU A 477 1.25 -14.46 -5.91
C LEU A 477 -0.02 -13.99 -5.21
N ILE A 478 -1.05 -13.65 -5.99
CA ILE A 478 -2.36 -13.28 -5.43
C ILE A 478 -2.97 -14.46 -4.64
N GLY A 479 -2.84 -15.68 -5.16
CA GLY A 479 -3.34 -16.90 -4.52
C GLY A 479 -2.72 -17.13 -3.14
N GLU A 480 -1.40 -16.98 -3.02
CA GLU A 480 -0.70 -17.07 -1.74
C GLU A 480 -1.23 -16.05 -0.72
N MET A 481 -1.47 -14.81 -1.14
CA MET A 481 -2.06 -13.77 -0.29
C MET A 481 -3.47 -14.15 0.17
N VAL A 482 -4.30 -14.68 -0.74
CA VAL A 482 -5.65 -15.18 -0.42
C VAL A 482 -5.58 -16.34 0.57
N GLU A 483 -4.69 -17.31 0.37
CA GLU A 483 -4.54 -18.45 1.29
C GLU A 483 -4.10 -18.00 2.70
N ARG A 484 -3.26 -16.97 2.81
CA ARG A 484 -2.91 -16.36 4.12
C ARG A 484 -4.10 -15.69 4.77
N LEU A 485 -4.88 -14.92 4.00
CA LEU A 485 -6.09 -14.25 4.47
C LEU A 485 -7.16 -15.24 4.94
N ASP A 486 -7.33 -16.33 4.19
CA ASP A 486 -8.24 -17.44 4.52
C ASP A 486 -7.88 -18.08 5.86
N ARG A 487 -6.60 -18.46 6.02
CA ARG A 487 -6.08 -19.04 7.27
C ARG A 487 -6.25 -18.09 8.45
N ARG A 488 -6.03 -16.79 8.24
CA ARG A 488 -6.17 -15.78 9.30
C ARG A 488 -7.63 -15.60 9.73
N ARG A 489 -8.56 -15.61 8.78
CA ARG A 489 -10.00 -15.55 9.07
C ARG A 489 -10.48 -16.80 9.80
N ALA A 490 -10.01 -17.98 9.42
CA ALA A 490 -10.35 -19.25 10.07
C ALA A 490 -9.85 -19.35 11.52
N ARG A 491 -8.79 -18.61 11.90
CA ARG A 491 -8.28 -18.55 13.29
C ARG A 491 -9.04 -17.56 14.19
N LYS A 492 -9.84 -16.66 13.62
CA LYS A 492 -10.64 -15.67 14.36
C LYS A 492 -12.07 -16.18 14.67
N ILE A 493 -12.49 -17.27 14.04
CA ILE A 493 -13.73 -18.01 14.30
C ILE A 493 -13.38 -19.15 15.23
#